data_AF-A0A4Q3FDD4-F1
#
_entry.id   AF-A0A4Q3FDD4-F1
#
_cell.length_a   1.000
_cell.length_b   1.000
_cell.length_c   1.000
_cell.angle_alpha   90.00
_cell.angle_beta   90.00
_cell.angle_gamma   90.00
#
_symmetry.space_group_name_H-M   'P 1'
#
loop_
_entity.id
_entity.type
_entity.pdbx_description
1 polymer ?
#
loop_
_entity_poly.entity_id
_entity_poly.type
_entity_poly.pdbx_seq_one_letter_code
_entity_poly.pdbx_strand_id
1 'polypeptide(L)'
;MNDNIEHTEWLNEFPALKLQSRKNPFLVPDNYFEEQEQHIRAAIFADELKFKTPQADFTVPNGYFENMQEQILSAIKLEEMRPENEFFIKPDTFFNEQQSIIAARIKISEFAEKGSGFSVPNNYFEELTDRINQKTGVKTVQQAAKVRNLFTRVAWKYATAACIAVAVTTGIFVKKYQSAHNVQTQLSNLPDADIENYLNIHADSYDNQVILETSAADNGSESVKNEMGTDSNMSIKN
;
A
#
# COMPACT_ATOMS: atom_id res chain seq x y z
N MET A 1 -58.06 48.17 -56.64
CA MET A 1 -56.68 48.21 -56.12
C MET A 1 -55.76 48.42 -57.31
N ASN A 2 -55.03 49.53 -57.32
CA ASN A 2 -54.20 49.94 -58.46
C ASN A 2 -52.89 49.13 -58.42
N ASP A 3 -52.66 48.32 -59.44
CA ASP A 3 -51.45 47.52 -59.55
C ASP A 3 -50.25 48.42 -59.84
N ASN A 4 -49.27 48.43 -58.92
CA ASN A 4 -47.93 49.01 -59.13
C ASN A 4 -47.16 48.15 -60.16
N ILE A 5 -47.55 48.21 -61.44
CA ILE A 5 -46.94 47.44 -62.55
C ILE A 5 -45.81 48.20 -63.24
N GLU A 6 -45.60 49.48 -62.94
CA GLU A 6 -44.69 50.33 -63.75
C GLU A 6 -43.18 50.06 -63.54
N HIS A 7 -42.77 49.15 -62.65
CA HIS A 7 -41.35 48.87 -62.40
C HIS A 7 -40.98 47.38 -62.34
N THR A 8 -41.59 46.56 -63.20
CA THR A 8 -41.25 45.13 -63.35
C THR A 8 -40.59 44.79 -64.70
N GLU A 9 -40.16 45.81 -65.47
CA GLU A 9 -39.52 45.62 -66.77
C GLU A 9 -38.25 44.75 -66.70
N TRP A 10 -37.50 44.83 -65.60
CA TRP A 10 -36.31 44.01 -65.33
C TRP A 10 -36.59 42.49 -65.35
N LEU A 11 -37.82 42.04 -65.08
CA LEU A 11 -38.18 40.62 -65.18
C LEU A 11 -38.13 40.11 -66.63
N ASN A 12 -38.29 40.99 -67.62
CA ASN A 12 -38.16 40.61 -69.03
C ASN A 12 -36.69 40.39 -69.43
N GLU A 13 -35.76 41.12 -68.81
CA GLU A 13 -34.32 40.97 -69.00
C GLU A 13 -33.78 39.69 -68.35
N PHE A 14 -34.41 39.24 -67.26
CA PHE A 14 -34.00 38.06 -66.51
C PHE A 14 -35.15 37.02 -66.41
N PRO A 15 -35.47 36.28 -67.50
CA PRO A 15 -36.60 35.35 -67.55
C PRO A 15 -36.51 34.21 -66.53
N ALA A 16 -35.30 33.86 -66.07
CA ALA A 16 -35.09 32.88 -64.99
C ALA A 16 -35.75 33.32 -63.66
N LEU A 17 -35.82 34.62 -63.38
CA LEU A 17 -36.43 35.17 -62.17
C LEU A 17 -37.97 35.11 -62.19
N LYS A 18 -38.58 34.95 -63.37
CA LYS A 18 -40.03 34.70 -63.51
C LYS A 18 -40.44 33.31 -63.01
N LEU A 19 -39.53 32.34 -63.05
CA LEU A 19 -39.75 30.96 -62.61
C LEU A 19 -39.52 30.79 -61.10
N GLN A 20 -38.84 31.74 -60.47
CA GLN A 20 -38.55 31.71 -59.04
C GLN A 20 -39.78 32.19 -58.24
N SER A 21 -40.13 31.46 -57.18
CA SER A 21 -41.21 31.85 -56.28
C SER A 21 -40.95 33.25 -55.71
N ARG A 22 -41.99 34.09 -55.60
CA ARG A 22 -41.90 35.44 -54.97
C ARG A 22 -41.56 35.38 -53.48
N LYS A 23 -41.48 34.18 -52.89
CA LYS A 23 -41.07 33.97 -51.51
C LYS A 23 -39.54 33.99 -51.43
N ASN A 24 -39.00 34.88 -50.59
CA ASN A 24 -37.57 34.98 -50.33
C ASN A 24 -37.02 33.64 -49.78
N PRO A 25 -36.07 32.96 -50.46
CA PRO A 25 -35.47 31.72 -49.98
C PRO A 25 -34.35 31.96 -48.96
N PHE A 26 -33.90 33.20 -48.77
CA PHE A 26 -32.86 33.54 -47.82
C PHE A 26 -33.46 33.63 -46.41
N LEU A 27 -33.15 32.63 -45.61
CA LEU A 27 -33.46 32.61 -44.19
C LEU A 27 -32.22 33.09 -43.43
N VAL A 28 -32.46 34.00 -42.50
CA VAL A 28 -31.43 34.39 -41.54
C VAL A 28 -31.59 33.49 -40.31
N PRO A 29 -30.51 32.96 -39.73
CA PRO A 29 -30.57 32.22 -38.48
C PRO A 29 -31.24 33.02 -37.37
N ASP A 30 -31.88 32.33 -36.44
CA ASP A 30 -32.46 32.96 -35.24
C ASP A 30 -31.39 33.77 -34.50
N ASN A 31 -31.79 34.93 -33.98
CA ASN A 31 -30.95 35.89 -33.24
C ASN A 31 -29.75 36.49 -34.02
N TYR A 32 -29.60 36.24 -35.32
CA TYR A 32 -28.47 36.79 -36.11
C TYR A 32 -28.27 38.30 -35.95
N PHE A 33 -29.36 39.08 -36.04
CA PHE A 33 -29.29 40.54 -35.91
C PHE A 33 -29.18 41.00 -34.46
N GLU A 34 -29.69 40.21 -33.51
CA GLU A 34 -29.61 40.51 -32.08
C GLU A 34 -28.18 40.34 -31.56
N GLU A 35 -27.46 39.32 -32.05
CA GLU A 35 -26.06 39.08 -31.68
C GLU A 35 -25.07 39.87 -32.54
N GLN A 36 -25.47 40.38 -33.72
CA GLN A 36 -24.57 41.02 -34.67
C GLN A 36 -23.73 42.13 -34.03
N GLU A 37 -24.34 42.98 -33.19
CA GLU A 37 -23.64 44.06 -32.52
C GLU A 37 -22.53 43.52 -31.59
N GLN A 38 -22.82 42.46 -30.85
CA GLN A 38 -21.85 41.82 -29.96
C GLN A 38 -20.71 41.20 -30.76
N HIS A 39 -21.01 40.51 -31.87
CA HIS A 39 -20.02 39.94 -32.77
C HIS A 39 -19.08 41.01 -33.36
N ILE A 40 -19.64 42.15 -33.79
CA ILE A 40 -18.85 43.27 -34.32
C ILE A 40 -17.93 43.85 -33.24
N ARG A 41 -18.46 44.11 -32.04
CA ARG A 41 -17.65 44.63 -30.90
C ARG A 41 -16.53 43.66 -30.52
N ALA A 42 -16.82 42.36 -30.47
CA ALA A 42 -15.83 41.33 -30.18
C ALA A 42 -14.72 41.28 -31.25
N ALA A 43 -15.08 41.38 -32.53
CA ALA A 43 -14.13 41.42 -33.63
C ALA A 43 -13.22 42.65 -33.57
N ILE A 44 -13.78 43.84 -33.31
CA ILE A 44 -13.01 45.08 -33.14
C ILE A 44 -12.04 44.93 -31.96
N PHE A 45 -12.51 44.43 -30.82
CA PHE A 45 -11.67 44.22 -29.64
C PHE A 45 -10.51 43.25 -29.92
N ALA A 46 -10.77 42.14 -30.60
CA ALA A 46 -9.73 41.18 -30.97
C ALA A 46 -8.68 41.79 -31.91
N ASP A 47 -9.10 42.65 -32.84
CA ASP A 47 -8.19 43.35 -33.75
C ASP A 47 -7.35 44.39 -33.00
N GLU A 48 -7.95 45.15 -32.08
CA GLU A 48 -7.21 46.08 -31.21
C GLU A 48 -6.14 45.38 -30.37
N LEU A 49 -6.40 44.19 -29.86
CA LEU A 49 -5.42 43.40 -29.10
C LEU A 49 -4.19 43.05 -29.93
N LYS A 50 -4.33 42.83 -31.24
CA LYS A 50 -3.19 42.56 -32.13
C LYS A 50 -2.22 43.74 -32.22
N PHE A 51 -2.72 44.97 -32.13
CA PHE A 51 -1.91 46.18 -32.21
C PHE A 51 -1.36 46.62 -30.84
N LYS A 52 -2.11 46.34 -29.76
CA LYS A 52 -1.73 46.73 -28.39
C LYS A 52 -0.79 45.73 -27.72
N THR A 53 -0.75 44.48 -28.19
CA THR A 53 0.13 43.46 -27.65
C THR A 53 1.47 43.50 -28.40
N PRO A 54 2.62 43.59 -27.71
CA PRO A 54 3.92 43.39 -28.34
C PRO A 54 3.90 42.07 -29.12
N GLN A 55 4.28 42.11 -30.41
CA GLN A 55 4.20 40.97 -31.33
C GLN A 55 5.05 39.76 -30.90
N ALA A 56 5.95 39.94 -29.91
CA ALA A 56 6.74 38.90 -29.30
C ALA A 56 6.08 38.55 -27.96
N ASP A 57 5.57 37.32 -27.84
CA ASP A 57 5.49 36.52 -26.58
C ASP A 57 4.50 35.33 -26.68
N PHE A 58 3.81 35.14 -27.80
CA PHE A 58 3.11 33.88 -28.08
C PHE A 58 4.09 32.78 -28.51
N THR A 59 5.05 32.47 -27.65
CA THR A 59 5.92 31.31 -27.81
C THR A 59 5.23 30.09 -27.23
N VAL A 60 5.10 29.04 -28.03
CA VAL A 60 4.71 27.72 -27.49
C VAL A 60 5.81 27.25 -26.53
N PRO A 61 5.44 26.65 -25.38
CA PRO A 61 6.42 26.04 -24.48
C PRO A 61 7.29 25.02 -25.20
N ASN A 62 8.55 24.91 -24.80
CA ASN A 62 9.46 23.92 -25.38
C ASN A 62 8.89 22.51 -25.21
N GLY A 63 8.88 21.72 -26.30
CA GLY A 63 8.30 20.37 -26.31
C GLY A 63 6.77 20.31 -26.31
N TYR A 64 6.04 21.41 -26.52
CA TYR A 64 4.57 21.39 -26.61
C TYR A 64 4.07 20.39 -27.66
N PHE A 65 4.61 20.45 -28.88
CA PHE A 65 4.19 19.57 -29.97
C PHE A 65 4.67 18.13 -29.80
N GLU A 66 5.89 17.93 -29.27
CA GLU A 66 6.44 16.59 -28.99
C GLU A 66 5.57 15.84 -27.98
N ASN A 67 5.15 16.51 -26.90
CA ASN A 67 4.28 15.91 -25.87
C ASN A 67 2.82 15.83 -26.32
N MET A 68 2.39 16.62 -27.31
CA MET A 68 0.99 16.63 -27.77
C MET A 68 0.56 15.27 -28.30
N GLN A 69 1.44 14.57 -29.01
CA GLN A 69 1.13 13.25 -29.56
C GLN A 69 0.85 12.23 -28.45
N GLU A 70 1.68 12.19 -27.41
CA GLU A 70 1.48 11.32 -26.26
C GLU A 70 0.19 11.69 -25.50
N GLN A 71 -0.08 12.98 -25.34
CA GLN A 71 -1.31 13.46 -24.69
C GLN A 71 -2.56 13.02 -25.46
N ILE A 72 -2.58 13.17 -26.78
CA ILE A 72 -3.70 12.74 -27.63
C ILE A 72 -3.93 11.23 -27.51
N LEU A 73 -2.86 10.43 -27.59
CA LEU A 73 -2.97 8.98 -27.42
C LEU A 73 -3.49 8.59 -26.03
N SER A 74 -3.05 9.30 -24.98
CA SER A 74 -3.56 9.08 -23.63
C SER A 74 -5.06 9.41 -23.53
N ALA A 75 -5.50 10.51 -24.15
CA ALA A 75 -6.90 10.94 -24.13
C ALA A 75 -7.80 9.95 -24.87
N ILE A 76 -7.38 9.46 -26.04
CA ILE A 76 -8.10 8.42 -26.79
C ILE A 76 -8.22 7.15 -25.95
N LYS A 77 -7.14 6.72 -25.29
CA LYS A 77 -7.15 5.53 -24.42
C LYS A 77 -8.05 5.69 -23.20
N LEU A 78 -8.09 6.87 -22.60
CA LEU A 78 -9.03 7.18 -21.51
C LEU A 78 -10.48 7.13 -22.00
N GLU A 79 -10.73 7.63 -23.20
CA GLU A 79 -12.04 7.62 -23.84
C GLU A 79 -12.53 6.21 -24.14
N GLU A 80 -11.65 5.31 -24.61
CA GLU A 80 -11.95 3.89 -24.80
C GLU A 80 -12.31 3.16 -23.50
N MET A 81 -11.80 3.64 -22.36
CA MET A 81 -12.12 3.10 -21.03
C MET A 81 -13.38 3.71 -20.41
N ARG A 82 -13.93 4.77 -21.03
CA ARG A 82 -15.13 5.46 -20.54
C ARG A 82 -16.37 4.62 -20.85
N PRO A 83 -17.25 4.35 -19.88
CA PRO A 83 -18.52 3.68 -20.15
C PRO A 83 -19.39 4.56 -21.06
N GLU A 84 -19.95 3.98 -22.13
CA GLU A 84 -20.72 4.70 -23.18
C GLU A 84 -21.95 5.48 -22.66
N ASN A 85 -22.37 5.17 -21.45
CA ASN A 85 -23.59 5.64 -20.81
C ASN A 85 -23.38 6.82 -19.84
N GLU A 86 -22.17 7.35 -19.70
CA GLU A 86 -21.94 8.62 -18.99
C GLU A 86 -21.78 9.78 -19.97
N PHE A 87 -22.91 10.45 -20.24
CA PHE A 87 -22.85 11.80 -20.80
C PHE A 87 -22.23 12.73 -19.75
N PHE A 88 -21.00 13.18 -20.01
CA PHE A 88 -20.35 14.20 -19.19
C PHE A 88 -21.03 15.56 -19.47
N ILE A 89 -22.17 15.78 -18.82
CA ILE A 89 -22.80 17.10 -18.79
C ILE A 89 -21.95 17.95 -17.84
N LYS A 90 -21.20 18.90 -18.42
CA LYS A 90 -20.52 19.91 -17.63
C LYS A 90 -21.56 20.56 -16.70
N PRO A 91 -21.34 20.60 -15.38
CA PRO A 91 -22.28 21.23 -14.47
C PRO A 91 -22.55 22.67 -14.90
N ASP A 92 -23.78 23.16 -14.70
CA ASP A 92 -24.15 24.54 -15.02
C ASP A 92 -23.23 25.57 -14.34
N THR A 93 -22.57 25.18 -13.25
CA THR A 93 -21.62 25.99 -12.49
C THR A 93 -20.20 26.04 -13.07
N PHE A 94 -19.83 25.17 -14.01
CA PHE A 94 -18.46 25.05 -14.53
C PHE A 94 -17.92 26.39 -15.06
N PHE A 95 -18.69 27.08 -15.90
CA PHE A 95 -18.25 28.33 -16.50
C PHE A 95 -18.15 29.47 -15.48
N ASN A 96 -19.05 29.50 -14.50
CA ASN A 96 -18.99 30.49 -13.42
C ASN A 96 -17.76 30.29 -12.54
N GLU A 97 -17.43 29.04 -12.22
CA GLU A 97 -16.21 28.69 -11.48
C GLU A 97 -14.96 29.09 -12.28
N GLN A 98 -14.90 28.77 -13.57
CA GLN A 98 -13.77 29.13 -14.43
C GLN A 98 -13.59 30.65 -14.54
N GLN A 99 -14.68 31.41 -14.67
CA GLN A 99 -14.61 32.88 -14.64
C GLN A 99 -14.06 33.38 -13.31
N SER A 100 -14.49 32.80 -12.19
CA SER A 100 -13.99 33.18 -10.87
C SER A 100 -12.49 32.91 -10.71
N ILE A 101 -12.01 31.76 -11.21
CA ILE A 101 -10.60 31.36 -11.17
C ILE A 101 -9.75 32.31 -12.03
N ILE A 102 -10.21 32.64 -13.24
CA ILE A 102 -9.52 33.57 -14.13
C ILE A 102 -9.44 34.96 -13.50
N ALA A 103 -10.55 35.47 -12.94
CA ALA A 103 -10.57 36.76 -12.26
C ALA A 103 -9.64 36.80 -11.05
N ALA A 104 -9.57 35.72 -10.26
CA ALA A 104 -8.64 35.61 -9.14
C ALA A 104 -7.18 35.64 -9.62
N ARG A 105 -6.84 34.91 -10.68
CA ARG A 105 -5.48 34.90 -11.26
C ARG A 105 -5.05 36.27 -11.77
N ILE A 106 -5.93 37.00 -12.44
CA ILE A 106 -5.65 38.36 -12.93
C ILE A 106 -5.32 39.28 -11.76
N LYS A 107 -6.13 39.26 -10.70
CA LYS A 107 -5.88 40.06 -9.49
C LYS A 107 -4.53 39.72 -8.86
N ILE A 108 -4.23 38.44 -8.67
CA ILE A 108 -2.94 37.99 -8.09
C ILE A 108 -1.76 38.51 -8.93
N SER A 109 -1.89 38.44 -10.26
CA SER A 109 -0.84 38.91 -11.19
C SER A 109 -0.64 40.42 -11.10
N GLU A 110 -1.74 41.19 -11.04
CA GLU A 110 -1.70 42.64 -10.85
C GLU A 110 -1.04 43.04 -9.51
N PHE A 111 -1.35 42.32 -8.43
CA PHE A 111 -0.72 42.53 -7.13
C PHE A 111 0.78 42.20 -7.15
N ALA A 112 1.18 41.16 -7.87
CA ALA A 112 2.58 40.76 -8.00
C ALA A 112 3.41 41.79 -8.79
N GLU A 113 2.85 42.37 -9.86
CA GLU A 113 3.53 43.43 -10.64
C GLU A 113 3.69 44.74 -9.87
N LYS A 114 2.74 45.07 -8.96
CA LYS A 114 2.78 46.30 -8.14
C LYS A 114 3.76 46.26 -6.95
N GLY A 115 4.61 45.23 -6.87
CA GLY A 115 5.82 45.24 -6.05
C GLY A 115 5.68 44.80 -4.59
N SER A 116 4.46 44.53 -4.11
CA SER A 116 4.25 43.86 -2.82
C SER A 116 3.78 42.43 -3.06
N GLY A 117 4.72 41.55 -3.42
CA GLY A 117 4.46 40.11 -3.41
C GLY A 117 4.10 39.60 -2.01
N PHE A 118 3.91 38.29 -1.88
CA PHE A 118 3.77 37.63 -0.58
C PHE A 118 5.12 37.62 0.17
N SER A 119 5.48 38.76 0.74
CA SER A 119 6.67 38.87 1.58
C SER A 119 6.34 38.40 2.99
N VAL A 120 7.14 37.47 3.49
CA VAL A 120 7.09 37.10 4.90
C VAL A 120 7.69 38.24 5.74
N PRO A 121 7.20 38.47 6.97
CA PRO A 121 7.80 39.44 7.88
C PRO A 121 9.30 39.18 8.09
N ASN A 122 10.06 40.25 8.34
CA ASN A 122 11.48 40.13 8.69
C ASN A 122 11.65 39.14 9.85
N ASN A 123 12.65 38.24 9.74
CA ASN A 123 12.96 37.18 10.71
C ASN A 123 11.85 36.12 10.92
N TYR A 124 10.86 36.00 10.01
CA TYR A 124 9.82 34.96 10.12
C TYR A 124 10.43 33.56 10.30
N PHE A 125 11.41 33.19 9.48
CA PHE A 125 12.03 31.86 9.52
C PHE A 125 13.00 31.67 10.69
N GLU A 126 13.68 32.74 11.12
CA GLU A 126 14.57 32.73 12.30
C GLU A 126 13.77 32.41 13.57
N GLU A 127 12.62 33.07 13.76
CA GLU A 127 11.78 32.88 14.95
C GLU A 127 10.82 31.68 14.84
N LEU A 128 10.64 31.10 13.65
CA LEU A 128 9.67 30.04 13.41
C LEU A 128 9.96 28.81 14.29
N THR A 129 11.22 28.40 14.34
CA THR A 129 11.67 27.24 15.11
C THR A 129 11.41 27.42 16.60
N ASP A 130 11.77 28.58 17.15
CA ASP A 130 11.56 28.90 18.57
C ASP A 130 10.08 28.97 18.92
N ARG A 131 9.27 29.57 18.05
CA ARG A 131 7.81 29.64 18.20
C ARG A 131 7.15 28.27 18.16
N ILE A 132 7.63 27.37 17.29
CA ILE A 132 7.17 25.98 17.25
C ILE A 132 7.54 25.30 18.57
N ASN A 133 8.80 25.33 18.98
CA ASN A 133 9.25 24.68 20.22
C ASN A 133 8.51 25.19 21.47
N GLN A 134 8.24 26.50 21.54
CA GLN A 134 7.45 27.11 22.62
C GLN A 134 6.00 26.60 22.63
N LYS A 135 5.38 26.46 21.45
CA LYS A 135 3.98 26.03 21.32
C LYS A 135 3.79 24.52 21.44
N THR A 136 4.77 23.73 21.02
CA THR A 136 4.70 22.25 21.04
C THR A 136 5.20 21.68 22.37
N GLY A 137 5.63 22.52 23.33
CA GLY A 137 6.06 22.09 24.66
C GLY A 137 7.36 21.28 24.66
N VAL A 138 8.10 21.27 23.54
CA VAL A 138 9.41 20.62 23.42
C VAL A 138 10.42 21.49 24.13
N LYS A 139 10.47 21.36 25.46
CA LYS A 139 11.60 21.85 26.26
C LYS A 139 12.81 21.02 25.85
N THR A 140 13.80 21.63 25.22
CA THR A 140 15.13 21.04 25.07
C THR A 140 15.56 20.51 26.43
N VAL A 141 15.63 19.20 26.59
CA VAL A 141 15.89 18.53 27.86
C VAL A 141 17.35 18.78 28.23
N GLN A 142 17.64 19.89 28.92
CA GLN A 142 18.94 20.17 29.52
C GLN A 142 19.17 19.41 30.84
N GLN A 143 18.47 18.29 31.06
CA GLN A 143 18.61 17.51 32.27
C GLN A 143 19.09 16.12 31.90
N ALA A 144 20.37 15.84 32.20
CA ALA A 144 20.95 14.52 32.05
C ALA A 144 20.00 13.49 32.68
N ALA A 145 19.47 12.59 31.86
CA ALA A 145 18.50 11.62 32.29
C ALA A 145 19.07 10.85 33.49
N LYS A 146 18.43 10.96 34.66
CA LYS A 146 18.86 10.27 35.87
C LYS A 146 18.69 8.76 35.65
N VAL A 147 19.76 8.10 35.22
CA VAL A 147 19.76 6.65 35.00
C VAL A 147 19.52 5.97 36.36
N ARG A 148 18.33 5.37 36.51
CA ARG A 148 17.99 4.55 37.68
C ARG A 148 18.04 3.09 37.27
N ASN A 149 18.89 2.31 37.93
CA ASN A 149 18.99 0.88 37.69
C ASN A 149 17.70 0.20 38.15
N LEU A 150 16.97 -0.43 37.21
CA LEU A 150 15.67 -1.07 37.43
C LEU A 150 15.77 -2.39 38.19
N PHE A 151 16.94 -3.03 38.19
CA PHE A 151 17.16 -4.30 38.89
C PHE A 151 18.03 -4.09 40.12
N THR A 152 17.42 -4.21 41.30
CA THR A 152 18.16 -4.16 42.57
C THR A 152 18.92 -5.48 42.74
N ARG A 153 20.24 -5.41 43.00
CA ARG A 153 21.11 -6.59 43.23
C ARG A 153 20.64 -7.48 44.38
N VAL A 154 19.72 -7.00 45.22
CA VAL A 154 19.14 -7.72 46.35
C VAL A 154 18.14 -8.79 45.87
N ALA A 155 17.39 -8.54 44.79
CA ALA A 155 16.41 -9.50 44.26
C ALA A 155 17.06 -10.81 43.77
N TRP A 156 18.29 -10.74 43.24
CA TRP A 156 19.03 -11.91 42.77
C TRP A 156 19.43 -12.85 43.91
N LYS A 157 19.62 -12.37 45.14
CA LYS A 157 20.03 -13.19 46.28
C LYS A 157 18.94 -14.16 46.76
N TYR A 158 17.67 -13.77 46.58
CA TYR A 158 16.52 -14.60 46.96
C TYR A 158 16.09 -15.56 45.84
N ALA A 159 16.19 -15.12 44.59
CA ALA A 159 15.88 -15.96 43.43
C ALA A 159 16.78 -17.20 43.36
N THR A 160 18.09 -17.06 43.61
CA THR A 160 19.02 -18.19 43.60
C THR A 160 18.74 -19.21 44.70
N ALA A 161 18.39 -18.75 45.93
CA ALA A 161 18.04 -19.64 47.04
C ALA A 161 16.78 -20.47 46.73
N ALA A 162 15.75 -19.86 46.14
CA ALA A 162 14.54 -20.57 45.74
C ALA A 162 14.81 -21.62 44.65
N CYS A 163 15.59 -21.27 43.62
CA CYS A 163 15.95 -22.21 42.55
C CYS A 163 16.74 -23.42 43.07
N ILE A 164 17.67 -23.22 43.99
CA ILE A 164 18.44 -24.31 44.60
C ILE A 164 17.51 -25.22 45.42
N ALA A 165 16.58 -24.66 46.20
CA ALA A 165 15.62 -25.45 46.97
C ALA A 165 14.71 -26.31 46.07
N VAL A 166 14.24 -25.75 44.94
CA VAL A 166 13.45 -26.50 43.95
C VAL A 166 14.30 -27.60 43.31
N ALA A 167 15.52 -27.31 42.87
CA ALA A 167 16.39 -28.30 42.23
C ALA A 167 16.71 -29.50 43.15
N VAL A 168 16.99 -29.24 44.43
CA VAL A 168 17.28 -30.30 45.42
C VAL A 168 16.04 -31.15 45.70
N THR A 169 14.87 -30.52 45.86
CA THR A 169 13.62 -31.26 46.12
C THR A 169 13.19 -32.09 44.92
N THR A 170 13.27 -31.55 43.69
CA THR A 170 12.98 -32.29 42.47
C THR A 170 13.98 -33.44 42.24
N GLY A 171 15.28 -33.25 42.53
CA GLY A 171 16.30 -34.29 42.36
C GLY A 171 16.09 -35.52 43.25
N ILE A 172 15.76 -35.32 44.53
CA ILE A 172 15.46 -36.43 45.47
C ILE A 172 14.20 -37.19 45.03
N PHE A 173 13.18 -36.45 44.57
CA PHE A 173 11.96 -37.04 44.06
C PHE A 173 12.24 -37.91 42.83
N VAL A 174 12.90 -37.39 41.80
CA VAL A 174 13.20 -38.14 40.56
C VAL A 174 13.99 -39.42 40.83
N LYS A 175 14.95 -39.42 41.77
CA LYS A 175 15.69 -40.64 42.15
C LYS A 175 14.75 -41.73 42.70
N LYS A 176 13.80 -41.36 43.55
CA LYS A 176 12.79 -42.30 44.09
C LYS A 176 11.88 -42.86 42.98
N TYR A 177 11.50 -42.03 42.01
CA TYR A 177 10.68 -42.46 40.86
C TYR A 177 11.43 -43.41 39.93
N GLN A 178 12.71 -43.15 39.63
CA GLN A 178 13.51 -44.04 38.80
C GLN A 178 13.77 -45.39 39.46
N SER A 179 14.03 -45.42 40.78
CA SER A 179 14.21 -46.68 41.51
C SER A 179 12.95 -47.57 41.52
N ALA A 180 11.75 -47.00 41.44
CA ALA A 180 10.51 -47.78 41.37
C ALA A 180 10.23 -48.38 39.97
N HIS A 181 10.81 -47.81 38.90
CA HIS A 181 10.56 -48.22 37.51
C HIS A 181 11.71 -48.97 36.85
N ASN A 182 12.75 -49.35 37.59
CA ASN A 182 13.79 -50.21 37.06
C ASN A 182 13.29 -51.67 37.04
N VAL A 183 12.89 -52.11 35.85
CA VAL A 183 12.36 -53.46 35.55
C VAL A 183 13.36 -54.55 35.94
N GLN A 184 14.67 -54.29 35.84
CA GLN A 184 15.73 -55.24 36.20
C GLN A 184 15.64 -55.68 37.67
N THR A 185 15.41 -54.72 38.57
CA THR A 185 15.23 -54.97 40.01
C THR A 185 13.90 -55.64 40.35
N GLN A 186 12.89 -55.49 39.49
CA GLN A 186 11.60 -56.19 39.67
C GLN A 186 11.70 -57.65 39.20
N LEU A 187 12.41 -57.89 38.08
CA LEU A 187 12.67 -59.22 37.55
C LEU A 187 13.57 -60.06 38.48
N SER A 188 14.57 -59.44 39.12
CA SER A 188 15.46 -60.16 40.06
C SER A 188 14.77 -60.63 41.34
N ASN A 189 13.58 -60.08 41.66
CA ASN A 189 12.81 -60.45 42.84
C ASN A 189 11.68 -61.45 42.51
N LEU A 190 11.62 -61.96 41.28
CA LEU A 190 10.62 -62.94 40.89
C LEU A 190 11.01 -64.33 41.44
N PRO A 191 10.12 -65.02 42.19
CA PRO A 191 10.42 -66.34 42.73
C PRO A 191 10.57 -67.40 41.62
N ASP A 192 11.55 -68.30 41.77
CA ASP A 192 11.80 -69.37 40.80
C ASP A 192 10.57 -70.26 40.57
N ALA A 193 9.76 -70.51 41.61
CA ALA A 193 8.52 -71.29 41.50
C ALA A 193 7.47 -70.64 40.59
N ASP A 194 7.43 -69.30 40.51
CA ASP A 194 6.50 -68.59 39.62
C ASP A 194 6.99 -68.67 38.17
N ILE A 195 8.31 -68.69 37.96
CA ILE A 195 8.94 -68.91 36.65
C ILE A 195 8.64 -70.33 36.16
N GLU A 196 8.81 -71.33 37.02
CA GLU A 196 8.50 -72.73 36.72
C GLU A 196 7.02 -72.93 36.39
N ASN A 197 6.12 -72.36 37.18
CA ASN A 197 4.69 -72.45 36.95
C ASN A 197 4.27 -71.78 35.63
N TYR A 198 4.84 -70.61 35.32
CA TYR A 198 4.59 -69.92 34.06
C TYR A 198 5.05 -70.75 32.86
N LEU A 199 6.26 -71.31 32.93
CA LEU A 199 6.80 -72.21 31.91
C LEU A 199 5.94 -73.48 31.77
N ASN A 200 5.47 -74.07 32.86
CA ASN A 200 4.65 -75.29 32.82
C ASN A 200 3.26 -75.05 32.19
N ILE A 201 2.64 -73.90 32.45
CA ILE A 201 1.31 -73.56 31.89
C ILE A 201 1.42 -73.20 30.39
N HIS A 202 2.56 -72.66 29.95
CA HIS A 202 2.74 -72.15 28.59
C HIS A 202 3.66 -73.00 27.71
N ALA A 203 4.30 -74.05 28.24
CA ALA A 203 5.03 -75.03 27.45
C ALA A 203 4.06 -75.95 26.72
N ASP A 204 4.09 -75.92 25.39
CA ASP A 204 3.37 -76.86 24.57
C ASP A 204 4.14 -78.20 24.44
N SER A 205 3.49 -79.20 23.85
CA SER A 205 4.05 -80.56 23.74
C SER A 205 5.30 -80.64 22.85
N TYR A 206 5.59 -79.58 22.09
CA TYR A 206 6.78 -79.47 21.25
C TYR A 206 7.98 -78.90 22.05
N ASP A 207 7.77 -77.86 22.86
CA ASP A 207 8.82 -77.26 23.68
C ASP A 207 9.39 -78.24 24.73
N ASN A 208 8.55 -79.10 25.30
CA ASN A 208 9.01 -80.13 26.24
C ASN A 208 9.98 -81.14 25.59
N GLN A 209 9.85 -81.41 24.29
CA GLN A 209 10.80 -82.28 23.58
C GLN A 209 12.15 -81.58 23.36
N VAL A 210 12.14 -80.30 23.02
CA VAL A 210 13.36 -79.50 22.82
C VAL A 210 14.11 -79.28 24.14
N ILE A 211 13.40 -79.10 25.26
CA ILE A 211 14.01 -78.99 26.59
C ILE A 211 14.63 -80.33 27.02
N LEU A 212 13.98 -81.46 26.74
CA LEU A 212 14.54 -82.79 27.01
C LEU A 212 15.74 -83.11 26.11
N GLU A 213 15.71 -82.71 24.84
CA GLU A 213 16.85 -82.86 23.93
C GLU A 213 18.02 -81.95 24.30
N THR A 214 17.75 -80.70 24.70
CA THR A 214 18.79 -79.74 25.12
C THR A 214 19.42 -80.12 26.47
N SER A 215 18.62 -80.60 27.43
CA SER A 215 19.14 -81.10 28.72
C SER A 215 19.88 -82.44 28.60
N ALA A 216 19.57 -83.25 27.58
CA ALA A 216 20.35 -84.44 27.23
C ALA A 216 21.64 -84.12 26.44
N ALA A 217 21.70 -82.96 25.77
CA ALA A 217 22.82 -82.55 24.91
C ALA A 217 23.81 -81.57 25.56
N ASP A 218 23.47 -80.91 26.67
CA ASP A 218 24.35 -79.94 27.35
C ASP A 218 25.10 -80.54 28.55
N ASN A 219 25.93 -81.54 28.28
CA ASN A 219 27.21 -81.70 28.98
C ASN A 219 28.29 -81.04 28.10
N GLY A 220 28.30 -79.71 27.97
CA GLY A 220 29.25 -79.09 27.05
C GLY A 220 29.36 -77.58 27.03
N SER A 221 30.04 -77.03 28.04
CA SER A 221 30.99 -75.89 27.93
C SER A 221 30.52 -74.50 27.44
N GLU A 222 30.74 -73.54 28.35
CA GLU A 222 31.43 -72.25 28.15
C GLU A 222 30.76 -71.08 27.37
N SER A 223 30.23 -70.16 28.19
CA SER A 223 30.63 -68.74 28.34
C SER A 223 31.22 -67.98 27.15
N VAL A 224 30.61 -66.84 26.78
CA VAL A 224 31.21 -65.51 26.47
C VAL A 224 30.06 -64.47 26.47
N LYS A 225 29.82 -63.63 27.50
CA LYS A 225 30.39 -62.29 27.83
C LYS A 225 30.55 -61.29 26.66
N ASN A 226 29.71 -60.24 26.62
CA ASN A 226 30.04 -58.98 25.96
C ASN A 226 30.17 -57.84 26.99
N GLU A 227 31.40 -57.35 27.14
CA GLU A 227 31.84 -56.07 27.75
C GLU A 227 31.65 -54.94 26.69
N MET A 228 31.12 -53.76 27.02
CA MET A 228 31.75 -52.55 27.62
C MET A 228 32.45 -51.60 26.62
N GLY A 229 32.23 -50.28 26.82
CA GLY A 229 33.12 -49.16 26.42
C GLY A 229 32.58 -48.29 25.27
N THR A 230 32.05 -47.07 25.47
CA THR A 230 32.66 -45.75 25.81
C THR A 230 33.70 -45.16 24.85
N ASP A 231 33.48 -43.87 24.60
CA ASP A 231 34.41 -42.79 24.24
C ASP A 231 34.76 -42.52 22.77
N SER A 232 34.47 -41.29 22.34
CA SER A 232 35.43 -40.17 22.13
C SER A 232 34.91 -39.21 21.04
N ASN A 233 34.53 -37.99 21.41
CA ASN A 233 35.36 -36.78 21.32
C ASN A 233 35.79 -36.45 19.88
N MET A 234 35.07 -35.55 19.21
CA MET A 234 35.49 -34.97 17.93
C MET A 234 35.82 -33.49 18.13
N SER A 235 37.07 -33.18 17.84
CA SER A 235 37.67 -31.87 17.88
C SER A 235 38.02 -31.45 16.45
N ILE A 236 38.04 -30.13 16.25
CA ILE A 236 38.90 -29.37 15.32
C ILE A 236 38.31 -28.91 13.96
N LYS A 237 38.53 -27.59 13.76
CA LYS A 237 38.69 -26.78 12.53
C LYS A 237 37.40 -26.36 11.81
N ASN A 238 37.21 -25.11 11.43
CA ASN A 238 38.14 -23.97 11.25
C ASN A 238 37.37 -22.66 11.45
#